data_AF-A0A7X7LJP9-F1
#
_entry.id   AF-A0A7X7LJP9-F1
#
_cell.length_a   1.000
_cell.length_b   1.000
_cell.length_c   1.000
_cell.angle_alpha   90.00
_cell.angle_beta   90.00
_cell.angle_gamma   90.00
#
_symmetry.space_group_name_H-M   'P 1'
#
loop_
_entity.id
_entity.type
_entity.pdbx_description
1 polymer ?
#
loop_
_entity_poly.entity_id
_entity_poly.type
_entity_poly.pdbx_seq_one_letter_code
_entity_poly.pdbx_strand_id
1 'polypeptide(L)'
;YLSKYDILFMPTPNETLMILPIYRQILEAVVLGPLLETLFCQHWMYLLLSLNGWFNRHKVAIILLGALIFGILHFFSISYIIYTFFMGLLFMSAYILRLNKNPYWTVAVIHALTNLFAILIDPVEKSVFGIT
;
A
#
# COMPACT_ATOMS: atom_id res chain seq x y z
N TYR A 1 -8.63 -18.44 -3.09
CA TYR A 1 -8.70 -18.92 -4.49
C TYR A 1 -7.38 -18.82 -5.26
N LEU A 2 -6.57 -17.77 -5.09
CA LEU A 2 -5.26 -17.67 -5.74
C LEU A 2 -4.15 -18.51 -5.09
N SER A 3 -4.29 -18.96 -3.83
CA SER A 3 -3.25 -19.69 -3.08
C SER A 3 -2.74 -20.97 -3.76
N LYS A 4 -3.51 -21.60 -4.65
CA LYS A 4 -3.06 -22.78 -5.42
C LYS A 4 -2.05 -22.43 -6.52
N TYR A 5 -2.08 -21.20 -7.03
CA TYR A 5 -1.30 -20.73 -8.17
C TYR A 5 -0.35 -19.57 -7.80
N ASP A 6 -0.39 -19.13 -6.56
CA ASP A 6 0.45 -18.05 -6.05
C ASP A 6 1.69 -18.62 -5.34
N ILE A 7 2.78 -17.86 -5.40
CA ILE A 7 4.00 -18.20 -4.68
C ILE A 7 3.98 -17.39 -3.39
N LEU A 8 3.78 -18.08 -2.28
CA LEU A 8 3.76 -17.50 -0.94
C LEU A 8 5.18 -17.42 -0.38
N PHE A 9 5.53 -16.27 0.18
CA PHE A 9 6.78 -16.03 0.88
C PHE A 9 6.57 -15.89 2.39
N MET A 10 5.45 -15.28 2.80
CA MET A 10 5.07 -15.06 4.20
C MET A 10 3.55 -15.16 4.36
N PRO A 11 3.03 -15.39 5.59
CA PRO A 11 1.60 -15.33 5.86
C PRO A 11 0.99 -14.00 5.41
N THR A 12 -0.08 -14.06 4.63
CA THR A 12 -0.75 -12.88 4.07
C THR A 12 -1.51 -12.10 5.14
N PRO A 13 -1.94 -10.85 4.86
CA PRO A 13 -2.81 -10.11 5.77
C PRO A 13 -4.10 -10.86 6.11
N ASN A 14 -4.63 -11.68 5.19
CA ASN A 14 -5.82 -12.49 5.43
C ASN A 14 -5.60 -13.58 6.48
N GLU A 15 -4.37 -14.08 6.61
CA GLU A 15 -3.97 -15.12 7.56
C GLU A 15 -3.46 -14.54 8.89
N THR A 16 -3.26 -13.22 8.98
CA THR A 16 -2.65 -12.55 10.13
C THR A 16 -3.50 -11.40 10.67
N LEU A 17 -3.64 -10.32 9.92
CA LEU A 17 -4.38 -9.13 10.31
C LEU A 17 -5.90 -9.39 10.36
N MET A 18 -6.45 -10.05 9.34
CA MET A 18 -7.90 -10.20 9.17
C MET A 18 -8.55 -11.18 10.16
N ILE A 19 -7.75 -11.94 10.90
CA ILE A 19 -8.22 -12.80 12.00
C ILE A 19 -8.28 -12.07 13.36
N LEU A 20 -7.72 -10.85 13.44
CA LEU A 20 -7.74 -10.06 14.67
C LEU A 20 -9.13 -9.41 14.88
N PRO A 21 -9.45 -8.99 16.11
CA PRO A 21 -10.66 -8.18 16.36
C PRO A 21 -10.67 -6.90 15.51
N ILE A 22 -11.85 -6.48 15.06
CA ILE A 22 -12.02 -5.33 14.15
C ILE A 22 -11.32 -4.05 14.63
N TYR A 23 -11.32 -3.77 15.93
CA TYR A 23 -10.67 -2.57 16.46
C TYR A 23 -9.15 -2.58 16.23
N ARG A 24 -8.51 -3.75 16.24
CA ARG A 24 -7.08 -3.89 15.90
C ARG A 24 -6.84 -3.74 14.41
N GLN A 25 -7.70 -4.33 13.58
CA GLN A 25 -7.61 -4.16 12.12
C GLN A 25 -7.67 -2.68 11.73
N ILE A 26 -8.62 -1.94 12.32
CA ILE A 26 -8.75 -0.50 12.10
C ILE A 26 -7.51 0.24 12.61
N LEU A 27 -7.07 -0.01 13.84
CA LEU A 27 -5.90 0.68 14.39
C LEU A 27 -4.64 0.43 13.56
N GLU A 28 -4.34 -0.84 13.24
CA GLU A 28 -3.10 -1.23 12.58
C GLU A 28 -3.10 -0.89 11.09
N ALA A 29 -4.16 -1.24 10.34
CA ALA A 29 -4.15 -1.08 8.89
C ALA A 29 -4.86 0.17 8.36
N VAL A 30 -5.75 0.80 9.12
CA VAL A 30 -6.44 2.03 8.68
C VAL A 30 -5.80 3.28 9.27
N VAL A 31 -5.18 3.17 10.45
CA VAL A 31 -4.56 4.32 11.11
C VAL A 31 -3.04 4.26 11.05
N LEU A 32 -2.41 3.29 11.72
CA LEU A 32 -0.96 3.26 11.90
C LEU A 32 -0.21 2.97 10.59
N GLY A 33 -0.61 1.92 9.86
CA GLY A 33 0.00 1.52 8.59
C GLY A 33 0.06 2.67 7.58
N PRO A 34 -1.08 3.29 7.20
CA PRO A 34 -1.10 4.40 6.26
C PRO A 34 -0.23 5.58 6.66
N LEU A 35 -0.20 5.96 7.95
CA LEU A 35 0.65 7.04 8.44
C LEU A 35 2.15 6.71 8.29
N LEU A 36 2.56 5.54 8.80
CA LEU A 36 3.95 5.11 8.75
C LEU A 36 4.40 4.86 7.31
N GLU A 37 3.66 4.07 6.56
CA GLU A 37 4.01 3.71 5.19
C GLU A 37 4.05 4.94 4.28
N THR A 38 3.09 5.88 4.40
CA THR A 38 3.15 7.13 3.62
C THR A 38 4.34 8.01 4.01
N LEU A 39 4.74 8.00 5.28
CA LEU A 39 5.93 8.74 5.73
C LEU A 39 7.20 8.19 5.10
N PHE A 40 7.42 6.87 5.17
CA PHE A 40 8.64 6.25 4.66
C PHE A 40 8.63 6.10 3.13
N CYS A 41 7.56 5.54 2.57
CA CYS A 41 7.50 5.11 1.17
C CYS A 41 7.04 6.20 0.22
N GLN A 42 6.43 7.28 0.68
CA GLN A 42 6.11 8.41 -0.19
C GLN A 42 6.89 9.66 0.20
N HIS A 43 6.74 10.14 1.43
CA HIS A 43 7.32 11.41 1.84
C HIS A 43 8.86 11.39 1.83
N TRP A 44 9.49 10.51 2.60
CA TRP A 44 10.95 10.44 2.68
C TRP A 44 11.59 9.95 1.39
N MET A 45 11.02 8.92 0.76
CA MET A 45 11.54 8.44 -0.52
C MET A 45 11.51 9.53 -1.61
N TYR A 46 10.42 10.29 -1.74
CA TYR A 46 10.36 11.40 -2.67
C TYR A 46 11.42 12.46 -2.37
N LEU A 47 11.58 12.84 -1.09
CA LEU A 47 12.56 13.85 -0.68
C LEU A 47 13.97 13.40 -1.02
N LEU A 48 14.37 12.20 -0.60
CA LEU A 48 15.71 11.64 -0.83
C LEU A 48 16.03 11.54 -2.32
N LEU A 49 15.11 11.01 -3.13
CA LEU A 49 15.32 10.90 -4.57
C LEU A 49 15.35 12.27 -5.24
N SER A 50 14.53 13.22 -4.80
CA SER A 50 14.50 14.58 -5.37
C SER A 50 15.74 15.42 -5.06
N LEU A 51 16.59 15.02 -4.10
CA LEU A 51 17.91 15.65 -3.90
C LEU A 51 18.83 15.45 -5.11
N ASN A 52 18.65 14.36 -5.85
CA ASN A 52 19.37 14.13 -7.09
C ASN A 52 18.71 14.91 -8.24
N GLY A 53 19.49 15.76 -8.92
CA GLY A 53 18.98 16.62 -9.99
C GLY A 53 18.37 15.88 -11.19
N TRP A 54 18.80 14.65 -11.47
CA TRP A 54 18.19 13.83 -12.53
C TRP A 54 16.79 13.36 -12.13
N PHE A 55 16.64 12.78 -10.94
CA PHE A 55 15.35 12.34 -10.41
C PHE A 55 14.38 13.52 -10.22
N ASN A 56 14.90 14.68 -9.78
CA ASN A 56 14.08 15.87 -9.64
C ASN A 56 13.44 16.32 -10.96
N ARG A 57 14.13 16.12 -12.10
CA ARG A 57 13.60 16.38 -13.44
C ARG A 57 12.72 15.26 -14.00
N HIS A 58 12.93 14.02 -13.55
CA HIS A 58 12.24 12.82 -14.04
C HIS A 58 11.34 12.21 -12.96
N LYS A 59 10.25 12.90 -12.62
CA LYS A 59 9.32 12.45 -11.57
C LYS A 59 8.71 11.08 -11.83
N VAL A 60 8.54 10.69 -13.10
CA VAL A 60 8.08 9.34 -13.48
C VAL A 60 9.04 8.26 -12.96
N ALA A 61 10.36 8.50 -12.97
CA ALA A 61 11.33 7.56 -12.43
C ALA A 61 11.18 7.41 -10.90
N ILE A 62 10.87 8.49 -10.18
CA ILE A 62 10.56 8.44 -8.74
C ILE A 62 9.29 7.61 -8.49
N ILE A 63 8.26 7.76 -9.34
CA ILE A 63 7.02 6.99 -9.25
C ILE A 63 7.29 5.50 -9.45
N LEU A 64 7.99 5.12 -10.52
CA LEU A 64 8.28 3.72 -10.83
C LEU A 64 9.16 3.06 -9.77
N LEU A 65 10.24 3.72 -9.35
CA LEU A 65 11.12 3.21 -8.31
C LEU A 65 10.39 3.12 -6.97
N GLY A 66 9.60 4.13 -6.63
CA GLY A 66 8.87 4.15 -5.38
C GLY A 66 7.78 3.07 -5.30
N ALA A 67 7.08 2.83 -6.41
CA ALA A 67 6.13 1.73 -6.53
C ALA A 67 6.81 0.37 -6.42
N LEU A 68 7.97 0.19 -7.05
CA LEU A 68 8.75 -1.04 -6.98
C LEU A 68 9.17 -1.35 -5.55
N ILE A 69 9.73 -0.36 -4.84
CA ILE A 69 10.12 -0.52 -3.44
C ILE A 69 8.91 -0.82 -2.57
N PHE A 70 7.81 -0.08 -2.74
CA PHE A 70 6.57 -0.32 -1.99
C PHE A 70 6.05 -1.74 -2.21
N GLY A 71 6.00 -2.22 -3.44
CA GLY A 71 5.61 -3.60 -3.76
C GLY A 71 6.51 -4.65 -3.12
N ILE A 72 7.83 -4.47 -3.21
CA ILE A 72 8.82 -5.42 -2.64
C ILE A 72 8.74 -5.47 -1.11
N LEU A 73 8.48 -4.35 -0.43
CA LEU A 73 8.33 -4.32 1.02
C LEU A 73 7.10 -5.13 1.51
N HIS A 74 6.14 -5.36 0.63
CA HIS A 74 4.96 -6.18 0.88
C HIS A 74 5.17 -7.64 0.45
N PHE A 75 6.25 -8.25 0.97
CA PHE A 75 6.77 -9.56 0.56
C PHE A 75 5.96 -10.75 1.10
N PHE A 76 4.64 -10.77 0.86
CA PHE A 76 3.75 -11.85 1.27
C PHE A 76 3.60 -12.91 0.19
N SER A 77 3.31 -12.50 -1.04
CA SER A 77 3.20 -13.38 -2.20
C SER A 77 3.47 -12.63 -3.49
N ILE A 78 3.71 -13.35 -4.59
CA ILE A 78 3.93 -12.69 -5.90
C ILE A 78 2.70 -11.87 -6.30
N SER A 79 1.49 -12.43 -6.17
CA SER A 79 0.29 -11.68 -6.53
C SER A 79 0.12 -10.42 -5.67
N TYR A 80 0.46 -10.50 -4.38
CA TYR A 80 0.37 -9.37 -3.46
C TYR A 80 1.43 -8.30 -3.74
N ILE A 81 2.66 -8.68 -4.13
CA ILE A 81 3.71 -7.75 -4.57
C ILE A 81 3.28 -7.01 -5.84
N ILE A 82 2.68 -7.71 -6.81
CA ILE A 82 2.16 -7.10 -8.04
C ILE A 82 1.03 -6.12 -7.72
N TYR A 83 0.07 -6.53 -6.88
CA TYR A 83 -1.02 -5.67 -6.44
C TYR A 83 -0.50 -4.39 -5.74
N THR A 84 0.37 -4.56 -4.75
CA THR A 84 0.91 -3.44 -3.98
C THR A 84 1.85 -2.57 -4.81
N PHE A 85 2.54 -3.10 -5.83
CA PHE A 85 3.24 -2.28 -6.82
C PHE A 85 2.30 -1.28 -7.50
N PHE A 86 1.12 -1.71 -7.98
CA PHE A 86 0.15 -0.79 -8.59
C PHE A 86 -0.42 0.22 -7.58
N MET A 87 -0.63 -0.18 -6.33
CA MET A 87 -0.99 0.75 -5.26
C MET A 87 0.11 1.78 -4.99
N GLY A 88 1.37 1.34 -5.00
CA GLY A 88 2.54 2.21 -4.90
C GLY A 88 2.63 3.23 -6.04
N LEU A 89 2.29 2.82 -7.28
CA LEU A 89 2.18 3.74 -8.42
C LEU A 89 1.14 4.82 -8.14
N LEU A 90 -0.05 4.43 -7.69
CA LEU A 90 -1.14 5.35 -7.35
C LEU A 90 -0.70 6.32 -6.24
N PHE A 91 -0.14 5.82 -5.15
CA PHE A 91 0.23 6.61 -3.99
C PHE A 91 1.37 7.59 -4.28
N MET A 92 2.45 7.15 -4.94
CA MET A 92 3.55 8.06 -5.29
C MET A 92 3.12 9.09 -6.35
N SER A 93 2.25 8.71 -7.30
CA SER A 93 1.68 9.66 -8.26
C SER A 93 0.83 10.71 -7.56
N ALA A 94 -0.07 10.30 -6.67
CA ALA A 94 -0.89 11.20 -5.88
C ALA A 94 -0.04 12.13 -5.01
N TYR A 95 1.02 11.61 -4.40
CA TYR A 95 1.97 12.39 -3.61
C TYR A 95 2.58 13.53 -4.45
N ILE A 96 3.12 13.22 -5.64
CA ILE A 96 3.78 14.19 -6.52
C ILE A 96 2.78 15.22 -7.07
N LEU A 97 1.57 14.81 -7.46
CA LEU A 97 0.52 15.73 -7.92
C LEU A 97 0.07 16.72 -6.83
N ARG A 98 0.27 16.36 -5.56
CA ARG A 98 -0.20 17.12 -4.40
C ARG A 98 0.92 17.81 -3.62
N LEU A 99 2.13 17.94 -4.18
CA LEU A 99 3.29 18.54 -3.48
C LEU A 99 2.98 19.89 -2.82
N ASN A 100 2.19 20.73 -3.48
CA ASN A 100 1.83 22.06 -2.97
C ASN A 100 0.50 22.09 -2.17
N LYS A 101 -0.10 20.93 -1.90
CA LYS A 101 -1.44 20.80 -1.30
C LYS A 101 -1.50 19.64 -0.29
N ASN A 102 -0.58 19.64 0.67
CA ASN A 102 -0.45 18.64 1.74
C ASN A 102 -0.34 17.20 1.21
N PRO A 103 0.78 16.86 0.52
CA PRO A 103 0.93 15.59 -0.18
C PRO A 103 0.87 14.38 0.76
N TYR A 104 1.52 14.48 1.93
CA TYR A 104 1.52 13.43 2.95
C TYR A 104 0.10 13.08 3.40
N TRP A 105 -0.65 14.07 3.90
CA TRP A 105 -2.01 13.83 4.39
C TRP A 105 -2.97 13.38 3.30
N THR A 106 -2.80 13.89 2.07
CA THR A 106 -3.64 13.45 0.95
C THR A 106 -3.46 11.95 0.70
N VAL A 107 -2.21 11.47 0.65
CA VAL A 107 -1.93 10.05 0.39
C VAL A 107 -2.27 9.18 1.60
N ALA A 108 -1.95 9.61 2.83
CA ALA A 108 -2.27 8.85 4.03
C ALA A 108 -3.78 8.61 4.16
N VAL A 109 -4.63 9.59 3.82
CA VAL A 109 -6.09 9.43 3.82
C VAL A 109 -6.56 8.49 2.71
N ILE A 110 -6.04 8.63 1.48
CA ILE A 110 -6.40 7.72 0.38
C ILE A 110 -6.02 6.28 0.71
N HIS A 111 -4.83 6.09 1.30
CA HIS A 111 -4.34 4.79 1.73
C HIS A 111 -5.21 4.21 2.85
N ALA A 112 -5.52 4.99 3.88
CA ALA A 112 -6.43 4.58 4.95
C ALA A 112 -7.81 4.17 4.42
N LEU A 113 -8.38 4.94 3.49
CA LEU A 113 -9.66 4.60 2.85
C LEU A 113 -9.59 3.32 2.02
N THR A 114 -8.45 3.07 1.37
CA THR A 114 -8.24 1.84 0.59
C THR A 114 -8.16 0.62 1.50
N ASN A 115 -7.44 0.72 2.62
CA ASN A 115 -7.34 -0.36 3.59
C ASN A 115 -8.66 -0.59 4.32
N LEU A 116 -9.41 0.48 4.63
CA LEU A 116 -10.75 0.37 5.18
C LEU A 116 -11.70 -0.34 4.21
N PHE A 117 -11.65 0.01 2.92
CA PHE A 117 -12.44 -0.69 1.91
C PHE A 117 -12.11 -2.18 1.84
N ALA A 118 -10.82 -2.55 1.86
CA ALA A 118 -10.38 -3.94 1.89
C ALA A 118 -10.90 -4.70 3.13
N ILE A 119 -10.88 -4.06 4.30
CA ILE A 119 -11.43 -4.66 5.53
C ILE A 119 -12.94 -4.88 5.43
N LEU A 120 -13.67 -3.90 4.88
CA LEU A 120 -15.14 -3.97 4.79
C LEU A 120 -15.62 -4.97 3.73
N ILE A 121 -14.86 -5.19 2.66
CA ILE A 121 -15.27 -6.11 1.59
C ILE A 121 -14.96 -7.58 1.92
N ASP A 122 -13.98 -7.87 2.77
CA ASP A 122 -13.57 -9.25 3.08
C ASP A 122 -14.70 -10.16 3.60
N PRO A 123 -15.57 -9.74 4.55
CA PRO A 123 -16.69 -10.58 4.97
C PRO A 123 -17.70 -10.85 3.84
N VAL A 124 -17.89 -9.86 2.96
CA VAL A 124 -18.78 -9.99 1.80
C VAL A 124 -18.20 -10.97 0.78
N GLU A 125 -16.90 -10.85 0.49
CA GLU A 125 -16.18 -11.76 -0.40
C GLU A 125 -16.27 -13.20 0.11
N LYS A 126 -15.95 -13.44 1.39
CA LYS A 126 -16.05 -14.75 2.03
C LYS A 126 -17.45 -15.34 1.94
N SER A 127 -18.48 -14.54 2.18
CA SER A 127 -19.88 -14.96 2.06
C SER A 127 -20.28 -15.32 0.62
N VAL A 128 -19.81 -14.56 -0.38
CA VAL A 128 -20.16 -14.78 -1.79
C VAL A 128 -19.47 -16.03 -2.34
N PHE A 129 -18.21 -16.27 -1.97
CA PHE A 129 -17.42 -17.39 -2.48
C PHE A 129 -17.47 -18.64 -1.61
N GLY A 130 -18.22 -18.63 -0.50
CA GLY A 130 -18.35 -19.77 0.40
C GLY A 130 -17.03 -20.14 1.08
N ILE A 131 -16.16 -19.16 1.32
CA ILE A 131 -14.86 -19.35 1.97
C ILE A 131 -15.05 -18.95 3.44
N THR A 132 -15.25 -19.94 4.32
CA THR A 132 -15.30 -19.72 5.78
C THR A 132 -13.92 -19.52 6.36
#